data_AF-A0A957CNB5-F1
#
_entry.id   AF-A0A957CNB5-F1
#
_cell.length_a   1.000
_cell.length_b   1.000
_cell.length_c   1.000
_cell.angle_alpha   90.00
_cell.angle_beta   90.00
_cell.angle_gamma   90.00
#
_symmetry.space_group_name_H-M   'P 1'
#
loop_
_entity.id
_entity.type
_entity.pdbx_description
1 polymer ?
#
loop_
_entity_poly.entity_id
_entity_poly.type
_entity_poly.pdbx_seq_one_letter_code
_entity_poly.pdbx_strand_id
1 'polypeptide(L)'
;TATFQVSPDIQPATQSVPDGYTTINAAMHTYAQAKAVNPWLEPFPFLLPQVKPHQPAQSWQLIDPSGFVLPLKQPLLHHWHLAALSNGRFLPIFGTWDGSAFTPLSVQTDSGWLDLHILRGVK
;
A
#
# COMPACT_ATOMS: atom_id res chain seq x y z
N THR A 1 32.35 21.05 -1.55
CA THR A 1 31.15 20.62 -2.28
C THR A 1 31.28 19.14 -2.57
N ALA A 2 30.50 18.28 -1.90
CA ALA A 2 30.58 16.84 -2.10
C ALA A 2 29.60 16.42 -3.21
N THR A 3 30.15 15.86 -4.29
CA THR A 3 29.39 15.34 -5.44
C THR A 3 28.85 13.96 -5.08
N PHE A 4 27.52 13.82 -5.02
CA PHE A 4 26.86 12.52 -4.93
C PHE A 4 26.93 11.85 -6.31
N GLN A 5 27.83 10.87 -6.46
CA GLN A 5 27.89 10.01 -7.64
C GLN A 5 26.87 8.89 -7.46
N VAL A 6 25.85 8.87 -8.31
CA VAL A 6 24.91 7.75 -8.40
C VAL A 6 25.67 6.59 -9.06
N SER A 7 25.91 5.52 -8.31
CA SER A 7 26.55 4.31 -8.85
C SER A 7 25.70 3.71 -9.97
N PRO A 8 26.32 3.23 -11.08
CA PRO A 8 25.60 2.76 -12.28
C PRO A 8 24.90 1.40 -12.14
N ASP A 9 24.88 0.78 -10.95
CA ASP A 9 24.40 -0.60 -10.75
C ASP A 9 22.98 -0.73 -10.19
N ILE A 10 22.21 0.36 -10.07
CA ILE A 10 20.76 0.24 -9.85
C ILE A 10 20.08 -0.03 -11.19
N GLN A 11 20.32 -1.23 -11.75
CA GLN A 11 19.41 -1.78 -12.75
C GLN A 11 18.02 -1.86 -12.09
N PRO A 12 16.93 -1.43 -12.75
CA PRO A 12 15.60 -1.78 -12.27
C PRO A 12 15.53 -3.30 -12.40
N ALA A 13 15.83 -4.00 -11.31
CA ALA A 13 15.51 -5.41 -11.22
C ALA A 13 14.04 -5.51 -11.59
N THR A 14 13.68 -6.48 -12.42
CA THR A 14 12.30 -6.94 -12.53
C THR A 14 11.93 -7.44 -11.14
N GLN A 15 11.57 -6.52 -10.24
CA GLN A 15 11.38 -6.80 -8.83
C GLN A 15 10.08 -7.59 -8.75
N SER A 16 10.24 -8.92 -8.66
CA SER A 16 9.15 -9.80 -8.28
C SER A 16 8.48 -9.20 -7.05
N VAL A 17 7.16 -9.06 -7.10
CA VAL A 17 6.37 -8.61 -5.95
C VAL A 17 6.77 -9.51 -4.77
N PRO A 18 7.30 -8.97 -3.65
CA PRO A 18 7.65 -9.81 -2.51
C PRO A 18 6.41 -10.55 -2.01
N ASP A 19 6.61 -11.71 -1.39
CA ASP A 19 5.50 -12.48 -0.82
C ASP A 19 4.79 -11.64 0.24
N GLY A 20 3.53 -11.31 -0.03
CA GLY A 20 2.64 -10.55 0.84
C GLY A 20 1.48 -11.40 1.35
N TYR A 21 0.52 -10.75 2.02
CA TYR A 21 -0.70 -11.40 2.45
C TYR A 21 -1.65 -11.55 1.27
N THR A 22 -1.97 -12.79 0.86
CA THR A 22 -2.82 -13.08 -0.31
C THR A 22 -4.22 -12.45 -0.21
N THR A 23 -4.73 -12.25 1.01
CA THR A 23 -6.01 -11.60 1.28
C THR A 23 -5.88 -10.61 2.44
N ILE A 24 -6.79 -9.63 2.47
CA ILE A 24 -6.91 -8.68 3.60
C ILE A 24 -7.21 -9.45 4.88
N ASN A 25 -8.07 -10.48 4.81
CA ASN A 25 -8.40 -11.29 5.99
C ASN A 25 -7.18 -12.01 6.58
N ALA A 26 -6.28 -12.53 5.74
CA ALA A 26 -5.03 -13.13 6.20
C ALA A 26 -4.13 -12.09 6.90
N ALA A 27 -4.00 -10.90 6.33
CA ALA A 27 -3.26 -9.79 6.94
C ALA A 27 -3.83 -9.40 8.31
N MET A 28 -5.16 -9.29 8.41
CA MET A 28 -5.87 -8.97 9.64
C MET A 28 -5.72 -10.07 10.71
N HIS A 29 -5.72 -11.34 10.32
CA HIS A 29 -5.48 -12.45 11.24
C HIS A 29 -4.07 -12.39 11.85
N THR A 30 -3.04 -12.17 11.03
CA THR A 30 -1.67 -12.01 11.50
C THR A 30 -1.52 -10.77 12.39
N TYR A 31 -2.15 -9.65 12.02
CA TYR A 31 -2.21 -8.46 12.87
C TYR A 31 -2.83 -8.76 14.25
N ALA A 32 -3.97 -9.46 14.29
CA ALA A 32 -4.63 -9.80 15.54
C ALA A 32 -3.76 -10.67 16.46
N GLN A 33 -3.06 -11.66 15.90
CA GLN A 33 -2.10 -12.48 16.64
C GLN A 33 -0.95 -11.64 17.21
N ALA A 34 -0.38 -10.75 16.40
CA ALA A 34 0.73 -9.90 16.82
C ALA A 34 0.29 -8.88 17.90
N LYS A 35 -0.92 -8.31 17.75
CA LYS A 35 -1.52 -7.37 18.71
C LYS A 35 -1.82 -8.04 20.05
N ALA A 36 -2.22 -9.31 20.06
CA ALA A 36 -2.46 -10.07 21.29
C ALA A 36 -1.17 -10.25 22.13
N VAL A 37 -0.01 -10.32 21.48
CA VAL A 37 1.30 -10.43 22.14
C VAL A 37 1.86 -9.05 22.54
N ASN A 38 1.59 -8.01 21.75
CA ASN A 38 2.02 -6.65 22.03
C ASN A 38 0.85 -5.65 21.89
N PRO A 39 0.20 -5.25 23.00
CA PRO A 39 -0.91 -4.31 22.97
C PRO A 39 -0.58 -2.93 22.37
N TRP A 40 0.70 -2.52 22.36
CA TRP A 40 1.17 -1.25 21.79
C TRP A 40 1.65 -1.36 20.34
N LEU A 41 1.40 -2.50 19.68
CA LEU A 41 1.78 -2.71 18.29
C LEU A 41 0.92 -1.84 17.37
N GLU A 42 1.48 -0.74 16.89
CA GLU A 42 0.95 0.14 15.85
C GLU A 42 2.07 1.13 15.44
N PRO A 43 2.31 1.38 14.14
CA PRO A 43 1.63 0.80 12.97
C PRO A 43 2.16 -0.59 12.56
N PHE A 44 1.31 -1.42 11.94
CA PHE A 44 1.64 -2.77 11.46
C PHE A 44 1.76 -2.83 9.92
N PRO A 45 2.81 -3.43 9.33
CA PRO A 45 3.02 -3.41 7.88
C PRO A 45 2.13 -4.44 7.15
N PHE A 46 1.48 -4.02 6.07
CA PHE A 46 0.86 -4.93 5.10
C PHE A 46 1.49 -4.75 3.71
N LEU A 47 1.85 -5.88 3.10
CA LEU A 47 2.04 -5.99 1.66
C LEU A 47 0.86 -6.77 1.10
N LEU A 48 0.03 -6.11 0.30
CA LEU A 48 -1.17 -6.69 -0.29
C LEU A 48 -0.96 -6.79 -1.81
N PRO A 49 -0.70 -7.99 -2.36
CA PRO A 49 -0.33 -8.17 -3.75
C PRO A 49 -1.50 -7.98 -4.72
N GLN A 50 -2.74 -8.10 -4.23
CA GLN A 50 -3.95 -7.98 -5.05
C GLN A 50 -5.01 -7.17 -4.31
N VAL A 51 -5.00 -5.85 -4.50
CA VAL A 51 -6.06 -4.96 -4.01
C VAL A 51 -6.44 -3.93 -5.05
N LYS A 52 -7.68 -3.45 -4.97
CA LYS A 52 -8.20 -2.41 -5.84
C LYS A 52 -8.77 -1.26 -5.01
N PRO A 53 -8.47 0.01 -5.34
CA PRO A 53 -9.15 1.16 -4.75
C PRO A 53 -10.65 1.17 -5.11
N HIS A 54 -11.49 1.43 -4.13
CA HIS A 54 -12.95 1.48 -4.26
C HIS A 54 -13.52 2.61 -3.38
N GLN A 55 -14.48 3.38 -3.89
CA GLN A 55 -15.08 4.50 -3.16
C GLN A 55 -16.61 4.38 -3.07
N PRO A 56 -17.15 3.62 -2.10
CA PRO A 56 -18.59 3.62 -1.84
C PRO A 56 -19.00 4.89 -1.08
N ALA A 57 -19.99 5.61 -1.62
CA ALA A 57 -20.77 6.65 -0.94
C ALA A 57 -19.99 7.78 -0.22
N GLN A 58 -18.69 7.98 -0.54
CA GLN A 58 -17.72 9.01 -0.10
C GLN A 58 -16.53 8.52 0.73
N SER A 59 -16.47 7.26 1.17
CA SER A 59 -15.30 6.71 1.87
C SER A 59 -14.38 5.94 0.92
N TRP A 60 -13.07 6.14 1.01
CA TRP A 60 -12.12 5.38 0.19
C TRP A 60 -11.68 4.12 0.91
N GLN A 61 -11.62 3.01 0.17
CA GLN A 61 -11.32 1.68 0.69
C GLN A 61 -10.46 0.92 -0.33
N LEU A 62 -9.77 -0.12 0.14
CA LEU A 62 -9.22 -1.17 -0.71
C LEU A 62 -10.14 -2.37 -0.65
N ILE A 63 -10.35 -3.04 -1.77
CA ILE A 63 -11.04 -4.33 -1.85
C ILE A 63 -10.09 -5.38 -2.41
N ASP A 64 -10.08 -6.57 -1.81
CA ASP A 64 -9.34 -7.73 -2.32
C ASP A 64 -10.23 -8.62 -3.22
N PRO A 65 -9.67 -9.65 -3.91
CA PRO A 65 -10.45 -10.56 -4.74
C PRO A 65 -11.53 -11.35 -3.99
N SER A 66 -11.39 -11.50 -2.67
CA SER A 66 -12.40 -12.17 -1.84
C SER A 66 -13.53 -11.24 -1.38
N GLY A 67 -13.46 -9.95 -1.74
CA GLY A 67 -14.48 -8.95 -1.42
C GLY A 67 -14.32 -8.34 -0.02
N PHE A 68 -13.26 -8.69 0.71
CA PHE A 68 -12.96 -8.02 1.97
C PHE A 68 -12.46 -6.61 1.69
N VAL A 69 -12.84 -5.69 2.57
CA VAL A 69 -12.50 -4.28 2.43
C VAL A 69 -11.60 -3.81 3.56
N LEU A 70 -10.68 -2.90 3.23
CA LEU A 70 -9.79 -2.24 4.17
C LEU A 70 -9.96 -0.72 4.03
N PRO A 71 -10.41 0.00 5.07
CA PRO A 71 -10.62 1.44 4.98
C PRO A 71 -9.28 2.16 4.77
N LEU A 72 -9.25 3.15 3.89
CA LEU A 72 -8.08 3.99 3.68
C LEU A 72 -8.10 5.19 4.61
N LYS A 73 -6.95 5.50 5.22
CA LYS A 73 -6.79 6.65 6.10
C LYS A 73 -7.11 7.95 5.36
N GLN A 74 -7.84 8.84 6.01
CA GLN A 74 -8.17 10.17 5.50
C GLN A 74 -7.52 11.27 6.35
N PRO A 75 -7.23 12.45 5.77
CA PRO A 75 -7.32 12.78 4.35
C PRO A 75 -6.09 12.21 3.60
N LEU A 76 -6.31 11.42 2.56
CA LEU A 76 -5.25 11.07 1.62
C LEU A 76 -5.52 11.84 0.33
N LEU A 77 -4.67 12.81 0.00
CA LEU A 77 -4.73 13.48 -1.30
C LEU A 77 -4.46 12.50 -2.47
N HIS A 78 -4.02 11.27 -2.17
CA HIS A 78 -3.60 10.26 -3.15
C HIS A 78 -4.68 9.23 -3.50
N HIS A 79 -5.89 9.30 -2.96
CA HIS A 79 -6.90 8.27 -3.28
C HIS A 79 -7.26 8.25 -4.78
N TRP A 80 -7.39 9.43 -5.40
CA TRP A 80 -7.60 9.58 -6.84
C TRP A 80 -6.39 9.14 -7.66
N HIS A 81 -5.18 9.40 -7.16
CA HIS A 81 -3.94 8.93 -7.78
C HIS A 81 -3.88 7.40 -7.80
N LEU A 82 -4.24 6.75 -6.68
CA LEU A 82 -4.34 5.29 -6.61
C LEU A 82 -5.37 4.75 -7.58
N ALA A 83 -6.54 5.38 -7.69
CA ALA A 83 -7.55 4.99 -8.66
C ALA A 83 -7.03 5.11 -10.10
N ALA A 84 -6.39 6.23 -10.45
CA ALA A 84 -5.79 6.45 -11.77
C ALA A 84 -4.68 5.45 -12.08
N LEU A 85 -3.79 5.16 -11.12
CA LEU A 85 -2.71 4.19 -11.26
C LEU A 85 -3.24 2.76 -11.39
N SER A 86 -4.31 2.42 -10.67
CA SER A 86 -4.94 1.10 -10.76
C SER A 86 -5.58 0.83 -12.10
N ASN A 87 -6.09 1.87 -12.77
CA ASN A 87 -6.92 1.76 -13.97
C ASN A 87 -8.04 0.71 -13.82
N GLY A 88 -8.64 0.61 -12.62
CA GLY A 88 -9.68 -0.37 -12.30
C GLY A 88 -9.21 -1.81 -12.09
N ARG A 89 -7.90 -2.08 -12.18
CA ARG A 89 -7.29 -3.40 -11.97
C ARG A 89 -6.86 -3.59 -10.51
N PHE A 90 -6.71 -4.85 -10.12
CA PHE A 90 -5.99 -5.20 -8.90
C PHE A 90 -4.50 -4.92 -9.08
N LEU A 91 -3.88 -4.36 -8.05
CA LEU A 91 -2.46 -4.09 -8.03
C LEU A 91 -1.84 -4.35 -6.65
N PRO A 92 -0.50 -4.53 -6.60
CA PRO A 92 0.22 -4.63 -5.34
C PRO A 92 0.35 -3.27 -4.65
N ILE A 93 0.03 -3.21 -3.36
CA ILE A 93 0.23 -2.04 -2.51
C ILE A 93 0.96 -2.46 -1.24
N PHE A 94 1.91 -1.63 -0.83
CA PHE A 94 2.53 -1.70 0.48
C PHE A 94 2.11 -0.49 1.33
N GLY A 95 1.91 -0.73 2.62
CA GLY A 95 1.59 0.33 3.56
C GLY A 95 1.42 -0.16 4.97
N THR A 96 0.79 0.65 5.80
CA THR A 96 0.65 0.37 7.23
C THR A 96 -0.79 0.42 7.71
N TRP A 97 -1.13 -0.47 8.62
CA TRP A 97 -2.39 -0.54 9.34
C TRP A 97 -2.22 0.03 10.74
N ASP A 98 -3.09 0.97 11.14
CA ASP A 98 -3.05 1.59 12.47
C ASP A 98 -4.12 1.03 13.43
N GLY A 99 -4.72 -0.12 13.12
CA GLY A 99 -5.83 -0.67 13.88
C GLY A 99 -7.20 -0.19 13.40
N SER A 100 -7.27 0.94 12.68
CA SER A 100 -8.51 1.54 12.21
C SER A 100 -8.53 1.83 10.71
N ALA A 101 -7.40 2.22 10.13
CA ALA A 101 -7.28 2.62 8.75
C ALA A 101 -5.90 2.25 8.18
N PHE A 102 -5.89 1.99 6.88
CA PHE A 102 -4.68 1.67 6.12
C PHE A 102 -4.11 2.93 5.48
N THR A 103 -2.80 3.14 5.65
CA THR A 103 -2.03 4.20 5.01
C THR A 103 -1.17 3.60 3.90
N PRO A 104 -1.54 3.80 2.62
CA PRO A 104 -0.73 3.39 1.49
C PRO A 104 0.60 4.16 1.48
N LEU A 105 1.71 3.45 1.35
CA LEU A 105 3.05 4.05 1.27
C LEU A 105 3.62 3.92 -0.13
N SER A 106 3.47 2.77 -0.77
CA SER A 106 3.92 2.55 -2.14
C SER A 106 2.99 1.62 -2.92
N VAL A 107 3.02 1.75 -4.24
CA VAL A 107 2.23 0.95 -5.16
C VAL A 107 3.12 0.43 -6.27
N GLN A 108 2.94 -0.83 -6.68
CA GLN A 108 3.69 -1.37 -7.79
C GLN A 108 3.03 -1.02 -9.13
N THR A 109 3.80 -0.44 -10.03
CA THR A 109 3.44 -0.16 -11.43
C THR A 109 4.31 -1.01 -12.36
N ASP A 110 4.08 -0.91 -13.66
CA ASP A 110 4.90 -1.58 -14.68
C ASP A 110 6.37 -1.11 -14.67
N SER A 111 6.65 0.10 -14.15
CA SER A 111 7.99 0.67 -14.03
C SER A 111 8.67 0.39 -12.69
N GLY A 112 7.99 -0.26 -11.75
CA GLY A 112 8.51 -0.59 -10.42
C GLY A 112 7.64 -0.05 -9.28
N TRP A 113 8.19 0.02 -8.07
CA TRP A 113 7.49 0.59 -6.92
C TRP A 113 7.51 2.11 -6.98
N LEU A 114 6.31 2.70 -7.01
CA LEU A 114 6.10 4.13 -6.89
C LEU A 114 5.82 4.48 -5.41
N ASP A 115 6.64 5.36 -4.84
CA ASP A 115 6.36 5.98 -3.54
C ASP A 115 5.16 6.93 -3.67
N LEU A 116 4.18 6.81 -2.78
CA LEU A 116 3.00 7.68 -2.77
C LEU A 116 3.25 8.98 -2.01
N HIS A 117 4.29 9.05 -1.16
CA HIS A 117 4.64 10.26 -0.41
C HIS A 117 5.20 11.36 -1.32
N ILE A 118 5.83 11.01 -2.44
CA ILE A 118 6.34 11.99 -3.42
C ILE A 118 5.21 12.70 -4.19
N LEU A 119 4.02 12.11 -4.26
CA LEU A 119 2.85 12.71 -4.90
C LEU A 119 2.23 13.87 -4.09
N ARG A 120 2.79 14.20 -2.90
CA ARG A 120 2.34 15.33 -2.06
C ARG A 120 2.74 16.70 -2.61
N GLY A 121 3.69 16.75 -3.55
CA GLY A 121 4.40 17.97 -3.94
C GLY A 121 3.86 18.71 -5.18
N VAL A 122 2.88 18.17 -5.91
CA VAL A 122 2.31 18.86 -7.08
C VAL A 122 1.17 19.75 -6.60
N LYS A 123 1.49 21.02 -6.34
CA LYS A 123 0.51 22.10 -6.18
C LYS A 123 0.10 22.66 -7.54
#